data_AF-A0A7R9QMV1-F1
#
_entry.id   AF-A0A7R9QMV1-F1
#
_cell.length_a   1.000
_cell.length_b   1.000
_cell.length_c   1.000
_cell.angle_alpha   90.00
_cell.angle_beta   90.00
_cell.angle_gamma   90.00
#
_symmetry.space_group_name_H-M   'P 1'
#
loop_
_entity.id
_entity.type
_entity.pdbx_description
1 polymer ?
#
loop_
_entity_poly.entity_id
_entity_poly.type
_entity_poly.pdbx_seq_one_letter_code
_entity_poly.pdbx_strand_id
1 'polypeptide(L)'
;GDSLLDCKSCSSRKTVHPECWPIPIPKNDPFFPPVNTTTGVKQCLHFVRSLNGQTTLGPREQMNQVTGYIDGKNYMLSTLRLGSNVYGSDICEANSLRTFQSGRLNSTKMVGLKDLLPQTATHIECKAPSGLCFMAGDMRASEQPSLASIHTMFMREHNRLVDGLSKVNPHWNDEQLYHNGRRILSAI
;
A
#
# COMPACT_ATOMS: atom_id res chain seq x y z
N GLY A 1 2.95 -9.90 -14.69
CA GLY A 1 1.86 -8.93 -14.87
C GLY A 1 0.71 -9.43 -14.02
N ASP A 2 0.67 -9.00 -12.76
CA ASP A 2 -0.29 -9.50 -11.79
C ASP A 2 -1.67 -8.92 -12.09
N SER A 3 -2.42 -9.69 -12.88
CA SER A 3 -3.84 -9.44 -13.10
C SER A 3 -4.56 -9.93 -11.85
N LEU A 4 -5.35 -9.06 -11.21
CA LEU A 4 -6.19 -9.46 -10.08
C LEU A 4 -7.09 -10.63 -10.52
N LEU A 5 -6.94 -11.79 -9.88
CA LEU A 5 -7.72 -12.98 -10.23
C LEU A 5 -9.20 -12.75 -9.94
N ASP A 6 -10.09 -12.94 -10.92
CA ASP A 6 -11.54 -12.91 -10.70
C ASP A 6 -12.04 -14.27 -10.15
N CYS A 7 -12.00 -14.38 -8.83
CA CYS A 7 -12.43 -15.56 -8.09
C CYS A 7 -13.87 -15.45 -7.56
N LYS A 8 -14.77 -14.75 -8.26
CA LYS A 8 -16.17 -14.55 -7.80
C LYS A 8 -17.06 -15.78 -7.99
N SER A 9 -16.84 -16.58 -9.04
CA SER A 9 -17.62 -17.80 -9.28
C SER A 9 -17.26 -18.88 -8.27
N CYS A 10 -18.25 -19.64 -7.78
CA CYS A 10 -18.00 -20.80 -6.92
C CYS A 10 -17.13 -21.89 -7.59
N SER A 11 -17.05 -21.92 -8.92
CA SER A 11 -16.20 -22.84 -9.69
C SER A 11 -14.81 -22.28 -10.00
N SER A 12 -14.49 -21.04 -9.62
CA SER A 12 -13.25 -20.34 -10.00
C SER A 12 -11.98 -21.09 -9.64
N ARG A 13 -12.00 -21.95 -8.61
CA ARG A 13 -10.85 -22.82 -8.28
C ARG A 13 -10.43 -23.75 -9.42
N LYS A 14 -11.39 -24.19 -10.23
CA LYS A 14 -11.16 -25.09 -11.38
C LYS A 14 -11.11 -24.32 -12.71
N THR A 15 -11.90 -23.25 -12.83
CA THR A 15 -12.09 -22.54 -14.11
C THR A 15 -11.20 -21.33 -14.29
N VAL A 16 -10.68 -20.75 -13.20
CA VAL A 16 -9.85 -19.54 -13.23
C VAL A 16 -8.44 -19.84 -12.76
N HIS A 17 -8.27 -20.22 -11.48
CA HIS A 17 -6.96 -20.51 -10.92
C HIS A 17 -7.08 -21.37 -9.65
N PRO A 18 -6.16 -22.32 -9.38
CA PRO A 18 -6.20 -23.15 -8.16
C PRO A 18 -6.09 -22.37 -6.84
N GLU A 19 -5.59 -21.14 -6.88
CA GLU A 19 -5.52 -20.22 -5.72
C GLU A 19 -6.84 -19.48 -5.44
N CYS A 20 -7.83 -19.56 -6.35
CA CYS A 20 -9.17 -19.11 -6.04
C CYS A 20 -9.80 -20.02 -4.97
N TRP A 21 -10.32 -19.41 -3.90
CA TRP A 21 -11.05 -20.12 -2.86
C TRP A 21 -12.35 -19.40 -2.49
N PRO A 22 -13.29 -19.30 -3.45
CA PRO A 22 -14.54 -18.57 -3.26
C PRO A 22 -15.33 -19.10 -2.05
N ILE A 23 -15.87 -18.20 -1.24
CA ILE A 23 -16.60 -18.55 -0.01
C ILE A 23 -18.09 -18.72 -0.34
N PRO A 24 -18.68 -19.92 -0.15
CA PRO A 24 -20.10 -20.12 -0.43
C PRO A 24 -20.99 -19.33 0.52
N ILE A 25 -21.99 -18.65 -0.03
CA ILE A 25 -23.00 -17.95 0.77
C ILE A 25 -23.97 -18.98 1.37
N PRO A 26 -24.24 -18.94 2.70
CA PRO A 26 -25.17 -19.86 3.34
C PRO A 26 -26.62 -19.56 2.93
N LYS A 27 -27.51 -20.56 3.03
CA LYS A 27 -28.91 -20.44 2.57
C LYS A 27 -29.72 -19.35 3.28
N ASN A 28 -29.39 -19.08 4.55
CA ASN A 28 -30.10 -18.15 5.42
C ASN A 28 -29.28 -16.86 5.67
N ASP A 29 -28.41 -16.48 4.74
CA ASP A 29 -27.68 -15.23 4.85
C ASP A 29 -28.64 -14.04 4.69
N PRO A 30 -28.66 -13.07 5.63
CA PRO A 30 -29.60 -11.96 5.60
C PRO A 30 -29.25 -10.88 4.57
N PHE A 31 -28.02 -10.85 4.06
CA PHE A 31 -27.53 -9.79 3.17
C PHE A 31 -27.28 -10.28 1.75
N PHE A 32 -26.68 -11.47 1.62
CA PHE A 32 -26.26 -12.01 0.33
C PHE A 32 -27.16 -13.18 -0.10
N PRO A 33 -27.76 -13.15 -1.29
CA PRO A 33 -28.53 -14.28 -1.78
C PRO A 33 -27.60 -15.46 -2.08
N PRO A 34 -27.96 -16.71 -1.68
CA PRO A 34 -27.15 -17.90 -1.96
C PRO A 34 -27.16 -18.31 -3.43
N VAL A 35 -28.14 -17.85 -4.19
CA VAL A 35 -28.31 -18.09 -5.63
C VAL A 35 -28.73 -16.79 -6.31
N ASN A 36 -28.21 -16.56 -7.50
CA ASN A 36 -28.65 -15.44 -8.31
C ASN A 36 -30.08 -15.71 -8.78
N THR A 37 -31.02 -14.81 -8.45
CA THR A 37 -32.46 -14.98 -8.73
C THR A 37 -32.78 -15.02 -10.23
N THR A 38 -31.93 -14.46 -11.07
CA THR A 38 -32.12 -14.40 -12.53
C THR A 38 -31.51 -15.59 -13.24
N THR A 39 -30.33 -16.06 -12.81
CA THR A 39 -29.58 -17.13 -13.51
C THR A 39 -29.68 -18.49 -12.83
N GLY A 40 -30.16 -18.56 -11.59
CA GLY A 40 -30.20 -19.78 -10.77
C GLY A 40 -28.81 -20.26 -10.31
N VAL A 41 -27.73 -19.54 -10.64
CA VAL A 41 -26.36 -19.94 -10.32
C VAL A 41 -26.05 -19.63 -8.86
N LYS A 42 -25.42 -20.59 -8.18
CA LYS A 42 -24.94 -20.42 -6.80
C LYS A 42 -23.96 -19.24 -6.71
N GLN A 43 -24.16 -18.38 -5.71
CA GLN A 43 -23.30 -17.24 -5.46
C GLN A 43 -22.25 -17.56 -4.39
N CYS A 44 -21.07 -16.98 -4.58
CA CYS A 44 -19.97 -17.02 -3.64
C CYS A 44 -19.38 -15.62 -3.48
N LEU A 45 -18.77 -15.38 -2.32
CA LEU A 45 -17.93 -14.21 -2.10
C LEU A 45 -16.57 -14.44 -2.75
N HIS A 46 -16.07 -13.41 -3.43
CA HIS A 46 -14.74 -13.43 -4.05
C HIS A 46 -13.68 -13.59 -2.96
N PHE A 47 -12.77 -14.55 -3.18
CA PHE A 47 -11.63 -14.75 -2.28
C PHE A 47 -10.49 -15.45 -3.03
N VAL A 48 -9.29 -14.93 -2.86
CA VAL A 48 -8.03 -15.47 -3.40
C VAL A 48 -7.13 -15.81 -2.22
N ARG A 49 -6.50 -16.99 -2.25
CA ARG A 49 -5.53 -17.36 -1.23
C ARG A 49 -4.28 -16.50 -1.35
N SER A 50 -3.71 -16.12 -0.21
CA SER A 50 -2.40 -15.44 -0.15
C SER A 50 -1.32 -16.25 -0.87
N LEU A 51 -0.40 -15.57 -1.57
CA LEU A 51 0.68 -16.20 -2.32
C LEU A 51 1.51 -17.15 -1.43
N ASN A 52 1.92 -18.28 -2.02
CA ASN A 52 2.81 -19.23 -1.37
C ASN A 52 4.23 -18.68 -1.33
N GLY A 53 4.83 -18.57 -0.13
CA GLY A 53 6.19 -18.07 0.06
C GLY A 53 7.28 -19.13 0.02
N GLN A 54 6.95 -20.38 -0.25
CA GLN A 54 7.90 -21.48 -0.22
C GLN A 54 8.47 -21.81 -1.60
N THR A 55 9.78 -22.05 -1.64
CA THR A 55 10.50 -22.51 -2.84
C THR A 55 10.76 -24.02 -2.84
N THR A 56 10.53 -24.69 -1.71
CA THR A 56 10.77 -26.13 -1.51
C THR A 56 9.52 -26.83 -0.98
N LEU A 57 9.51 -28.17 -1.04
CA LEU A 57 8.41 -28.98 -0.52
C LEU A 57 8.29 -28.82 1.01
N GLY A 58 7.10 -28.49 1.48
CA GLY A 58 6.84 -28.26 2.90
C GLY A 58 5.38 -27.84 3.17
N PRO A 59 5.02 -27.63 4.45
CA PRO A 59 3.70 -27.10 4.83
C PRO A 59 3.55 -25.67 4.34
N ARG A 60 2.45 -25.32 3.65
CA ARG A 60 2.28 -24.00 3.01
C ARG A 60 2.50 -22.82 3.96
N GLU A 61 3.36 -21.87 3.55
CA GLU A 61 3.60 -20.58 4.22
C GLU A 61 3.30 -19.39 3.29
N GLN A 62 3.04 -18.20 3.85
CA GLN A 62 2.72 -16.98 3.09
C GLN A 62 3.90 -16.00 3.02
N MET A 63 3.92 -15.16 1.98
CA MET A 63 4.89 -14.07 1.87
C MET A 63 4.45 -12.82 2.63
N ASN A 64 5.40 -12.13 3.25
CA ASN A 64 5.21 -10.78 3.77
C ASN A 64 5.81 -9.77 2.78
N GLN A 65 4.96 -8.96 2.15
CA GLN A 65 5.38 -7.91 1.21
C GLN A 65 5.79 -6.61 1.90
N VAL A 66 5.58 -6.52 3.21
CA VAL A 66 5.98 -5.39 4.05
C VAL A 66 7.03 -5.88 5.05
N THR A 67 7.78 -4.99 5.68
CA THR A 67 8.82 -5.42 6.63
C THR A 67 8.24 -5.94 7.97
N GLY A 68 8.88 -6.97 8.54
CA GLY A 68 8.37 -7.70 9.71
C GLY A 68 8.65 -7.09 11.09
N TYR A 69 9.55 -6.12 11.21
CA TYR A 69 10.14 -5.69 12.50
C TYR A 69 9.27 -4.68 13.28
N ILE A 70 9.29 -4.77 14.63
CA ILE A 70 8.69 -3.81 15.60
C ILE A 70 9.60 -3.69 16.82
N ASP A 71 10.88 -3.44 16.60
CA ASP A 71 11.84 -3.46 17.67
C ASP A 71 12.88 -2.37 17.41
N GLY A 72 12.80 -1.33 18.25
CA GLY A 72 13.69 -0.17 18.27
C GLY A 72 15.15 -0.49 18.65
N LYS A 73 15.65 -1.67 18.30
CA LYS A 73 17.05 -2.07 18.46
C LYS A 73 17.44 -3.01 17.33
N ASN A 74 17.89 -2.45 16.21
CA ASN A 74 19.01 -2.98 15.42
C ASN A 74 19.47 -1.89 14.45
N TYR A 75 20.63 -1.31 14.78
CA TYR A 75 21.36 -0.33 13.99
C TYR A 75 21.40 -0.79 12.52
N MET A 76 20.83 0.03 11.63
CA MET A 76 20.85 -0.08 10.16
C MET A 76 19.69 -0.81 9.46
N LEU A 77 18.81 -1.55 10.17
CA LEU A 77 17.64 -2.22 9.57
C LEU A 77 16.30 -1.99 10.31
N SER A 78 16.29 -1.27 11.44
CA SER A 78 15.07 -1.05 12.24
C SER A 78 14.21 0.17 11.85
N THR A 79 14.45 0.79 10.69
CA THR A 79 13.80 2.06 10.25
C THR A 79 12.48 1.84 9.48
N LEU A 80 11.85 0.67 9.58
CA LEU A 80 11.17 0.08 8.41
C LEU A 80 9.64 -0.08 8.46
N ARG A 81 8.91 0.29 9.53
CA ARG A 81 7.42 0.30 9.48
C ARG A 81 6.78 1.62 9.07
N LEU A 82 7.12 2.74 9.71
CA LEU A 82 6.80 4.05 9.10
C LEU A 82 7.61 4.21 7.81
N GLY A 83 8.83 3.67 7.81
CA GLY A 83 9.68 3.43 6.65
C GLY A 83 8.93 2.90 5.44
N SER A 84 8.38 1.68 5.52
CA SER A 84 7.72 1.07 4.37
C SER A 84 6.42 1.78 4.00
N ASN A 85 5.57 2.15 4.97
CA ASN A 85 4.26 2.77 4.67
C ASN A 85 4.37 4.16 4.02
N VAL A 86 5.44 4.90 4.29
CA VAL A 86 5.66 6.27 3.77
C VAL A 86 6.65 6.28 2.61
N TYR A 87 7.70 5.46 2.69
CA TYR A 87 8.84 5.49 1.77
C TYR A 87 8.95 4.27 0.85
N GLY A 88 8.04 3.31 0.90
CA GLY A 88 8.07 2.11 0.06
C GLY A 88 8.89 0.97 0.67
N SER A 89 8.59 -0.26 0.23
CA SER A 89 9.29 -1.47 0.69
C SER A 89 10.48 -1.84 -0.19
N ASP A 90 10.54 -1.29 -1.40
CA ASP A 90 11.68 -1.43 -2.31
C ASP A 90 12.19 -0.08 -2.86
N ILE A 91 13.34 -0.13 -3.54
CA ILE A 91 14.03 1.07 -4.03
C ILE A 91 13.29 1.76 -5.18
N CYS A 92 12.57 1.02 -6.02
CA CYS A 92 11.82 1.57 -7.14
C CYS A 92 10.60 2.35 -6.62
N GLU A 93 9.85 1.76 -5.69
CA GLU A 93 8.77 2.43 -4.96
C GLU A 93 9.29 3.70 -4.26
N ALA A 94 10.36 3.57 -3.47
CA ALA A 94 10.96 4.70 -2.76
C ALA A 94 11.36 5.84 -3.69
N ASN A 95 11.97 5.52 -4.82
CA ASN A 95 12.37 6.51 -5.83
C ASN A 95 11.16 7.18 -6.48
N SER A 96 10.11 6.43 -6.79
CA SER A 96 8.87 6.99 -7.38
C SER A 96 8.15 7.99 -6.47
N LEU A 97 8.35 7.87 -5.15
CA LEU A 97 7.72 8.73 -4.14
C LEU A 97 8.54 9.99 -3.86
N ARG A 98 9.75 10.13 -4.43
CA ARG A 98 10.65 11.27 -4.19
C ARG A 98 10.54 12.31 -5.31
N THR A 99 10.80 13.56 -4.96
CA THR A 99 11.01 14.62 -5.97
C THR A 99 12.45 14.67 -6.48
N PHE A 100 13.39 14.04 -5.76
CA PHE A 100 14.84 14.22 -5.93
C PHE A 100 15.28 15.68 -5.88
N GLN A 101 14.51 16.50 -5.16
CA GLN A 101 14.78 17.91 -4.93
C GLN A 101 14.57 18.26 -3.46
N SER A 102 15.61 18.82 -2.83
CA SER A 102 15.61 19.28 -1.43
C SER A 102 15.23 18.19 -0.41
N GLY A 103 15.49 16.93 -0.74
CA GLY A 103 15.20 15.75 0.08
C GLY A 103 13.72 15.44 0.23
N ARG A 104 12.84 16.01 -0.60
CA ARG A 104 11.38 15.96 -0.40
C ARG A 104 10.73 14.72 -0.99
N LEU A 105 9.58 14.36 -0.40
CA LEU A 105 8.61 13.46 -1.00
C LEU A 105 7.70 14.23 -1.97
N ASN A 106 7.30 13.52 -3.03
CA ASN A 106 6.35 14.00 -4.02
C ASN A 106 4.97 14.24 -3.38
N SER A 107 4.22 15.20 -3.91
CA SER A 107 2.93 15.62 -3.37
C SER A 107 2.08 16.30 -4.43
N THR A 108 0.76 16.18 -4.31
CA THR A 108 -0.18 16.91 -5.17
C THR A 108 -0.50 18.25 -4.52
N LYS A 109 -0.14 19.34 -5.21
CA LYS A 109 -0.42 20.71 -4.77
C LYS A 109 -1.91 21.02 -4.91
N MET A 110 -2.49 21.61 -3.86
CA MET A 110 -3.89 22.03 -3.85
C MET A 110 -3.96 23.55 -3.67
N VAL A 111 -4.74 24.22 -4.51
CA VAL A 111 -4.91 25.68 -4.44
C VAL A 111 -5.64 26.05 -3.15
N GLY A 112 -5.01 26.88 -2.33
CA GLY A 112 -5.58 27.35 -1.06
C GLY A 112 -5.62 26.31 0.07
N LEU A 113 -5.06 25.12 -0.12
CA LEU A 113 -5.04 24.03 0.85
C LEU A 113 -3.63 23.45 1.02
N LYS A 114 -3.43 22.64 2.06
CA LYS A 114 -2.17 21.91 2.25
C LYS A 114 -2.06 20.75 1.26
N ASP A 115 -0.82 20.46 0.85
CA ASP A 115 -0.47 19.39 -0.10
C ASP A 115 -1.08 18.03 0.26
N LEU A 116 -1.54 17.28 -0.73
CA LEU A 116 -1.98 15.89 -0.56
C LEU A 116 -0.90 14.91 -1.05
N LEU A 117 -1.10 13.62 -0.77
CA LEU A 117 -0.30 12.56 -1.37
C LEU A 117 -0.32 12.65 -2.91
N PRO A 118 0.75 12.20 -3.58
CA PRO A 118 0.77 12.11 -5.04
C PRO A 118 -0.34 11.18 -5.52
N GLN A 119 -0.88 11.44 -6.71
CA GLN A 119 -1.99 10.70 -7.28
C GLN A 119 -1.56 9.81 -8.46
N THR A 120 -2.25 8.70 -8.65
CA THR A 120 -2.08 7.79 -9.78
C THR A 120 -3.42 7.34 -10.34
N ALA A 121 -3.47 7.14 -11.66
CA ALA A 121 -4.58 6.52 -12.38
C ALA A 121 -4.34 5.03 -12.69
N THR A 122 -3.13 4.51 -12.39
CA THR A 122 -2.72 3.14 -12.78
C THR A 122 -2.90 2.11 -11.66
N HIS A 123 -3.35 2.53 -10.48
CA HIS A 123 -3.53 1.62 -9.36
C HIS A 123 -4.69 0.64 -9.64
N ILE A 124 -4.39 -0.66 -9.64
CA ILE A 124 -5.32 -1.71 -10.10
C ILE A 124 -6.62 -1.78 -9.26
N GLU A 125 -6.53 -1.45 -7.98
CA GLU A 125 -7.67 -1.45 -7.06
C GLU A 125 -8.37 -0.09 -6.96
N CYS A 126 -8.01 0.87 -7.82
CA CYS A 126 -8.64 2.18 -7.76
C CYS A 126 -10.10 2.13 -8.22
N LYS A 127 -11.02 2.41 -7.29
CA LYS A 127 -12.48 2.45 -7.55
C LYS A 127 -13.09 3.83 -7.36
N ALA A 128 -12.26 4.86 -7.13
CA ALA A 128 -12.73 6.23 -7.00
C ALA A 128 -13.41 6.69 -8.30
N PRO A 129 -14.53 7.44 -8.25
CA PRO A 129 -15.20 7.96 -9.46
C PRO A 129 -14.30 8.82 -10.34
N SER A 130 -13.29 9.48 -9.76
CA SER A 130 -12.28 10.26 -10.47
C SER A 130 -11.27 9.41 -11.24
N GLY A 131 -11.21 8.09 -10.99
CA GLY A 131 -10.15 7.21 -11.47
C GLY A 131 -8.78 7.45 -10.82
N LEU A 132 -8.70 8.33 -9.81
CA LEU A 132 -7.44 8.71 -9.16
C LEU A 132 -7.38 8.17 -7.73
N CYS A 133 -6.28 7.51 -7.42
CA CYS A 133 -5.94 7.05 -6.07
C CYS A 133 -4.64 7.69 -5.61
N PHE A 134 -4.45 7.79 -4.30
CA PHE A 134 -3.19 8.24 -3.71
C PHE A 134 -2.13 7.14 -3.76
N MET A 135 -0.90 7.57 -4.03
CA MET A 135 0.31 6.77 -3.88
C MET A 135 1.00 7.10 -2.56
N ALA A 136 1.44 6.06 -1.87
CA ALA A 136 2.34 6.14 -0.72
C ALA A 136 3.25 4.91 -0.75
N GLY A 137 4.01 4.68 0.32
CA GLY A 137 4.84 3.49 0.45
C GLY A 137 4.09 2.18 0.69
N ASP A 138 2.78 2.26 0.99
CA ASP A 138 1.87 1.12 1.03
C ASP A 138 0.75 1.34 0.01
N MET A 139 0.48 0.33 -0.81
CA MET A 139 -0.52 0.37 -1.88
C MET A 139 -1.96 0.63 -1.39
N ARG A 140 -2.24 0.36 -0.11
CA ARG A 140 -3.56 0.53 0.50
C ARG A 140 -3.81 1.94 1.03
N ALA A 141 -2.93 2.90 0.74
CA ALA A 141 -3.10 4.29 1.18
C ALA A 141 -4.46 4.91 0.79
N SER A 142 -5.14 4.37 -0.22
CA SER A 142 -6.46 4.82 -0.69
C SER A 142 -7.63 3.91 -0.26
N GLU A 143 -7.40 2.92 0.61
CA GLU A 143 -8.45 1.98 1.05
C GLU A 143 -9.59 2.68 1.77
N GLN A 144 -9.27 3.63 2.66
CA GLN A 144 -10.26 4.49 3.30
C GLN A 144 -9.71 5.89 3.59
N PRO A 145 -10.58 6.91 3.68
CA PRO A 145 -10.16 8.31 3.86
C PRO A 145 -9.35 8.57 5.14
N SER A 146 -9.62 7.83 6.22
CA SER A 146 -8.90 8.02 7.48
C SER A 146 -7.44 7.56 7.38
N LEU A 147 -7.19 6.42 6.71
CA LEU A 147 -5.84 5.93 6.42
C LEU A 147 -5.10 6.89 5.48
N ALA A 148 -5.74 7.36 4.41
CA ALA A 148 -5.17 8.35 3.51
C ALA A 148 -4.74 9.64 4.24
N SER A 149 -5.52 10.05 5.25
CA SER A 149 -5.22 11.23 6.07
C SER A 149 -3.94 11.03 6.90
N ILE A 150 -3.74 9.84 7.47
CA ILE A 150 -2.53 9.49 8.23
C ILE A 150 -1.30 9.48 7.32
N HIS A 151 -1.37 8.81 6.16
CA HIS A 151 -0.28 8.83 5.18
C HIS A 151 0.07 10.26 4.73
N THR A 152 -0.96 11.09 4.47
CA THR A 152 -0.76 12.50 4.12
C THR A 152 -0.06 13.28 5.24
N MET A 153 -0.41 13.02 6.50
CA MET A 153 0.23 13.66 7.66
C MET A 153 1.73 13.33 7.71
N PHE A 154 2.10 12.05 7.55
CA PHE A 154 3.51 11.65 7.59
C PHE A 154 4.33 12.17 6.40
N MET A 155 3.75 12.22 5.20
CA MET A 155 4.40 12.86 4.05
C MET A 155 4.66 14.34 4.30
N ARG A 156 3.67 15.06 4.85
CA ARG A 156 3.83 16.47 5.22
C ARG A 156 4.88 16.66 6.31
N GLU A 157 4.91 15.78 7.30
CA GLU A 157 5.89 15.86 8.38
C GLU A 157 7.31 15.61 7.86
N HIS A 158 7.51 14.62 6.98
CA HIS A 158 8.80 14.46 6.31
C HIS A 158 9.24 15.74 5.59
N ASN A 159 8.35 16.30 4.78
CA ASN A 159 8.63 17.53 4.02
C ASN A 159 8.93 18.72 4.95
N ARG A 160 8.23 18.82 6.09
CA ARG A 160 8.50 19.84 7.13
C ARG A 160 9.87 19.64 7.77
N LEU A 161 10.27 18.40 8.05
CA LEU A 161 11.56 18.06 8.64
C LEU A 161 12.71 18.41 7.70
N VAL A 162 12.65 18.02 6.42
CA VAL A 162 13.72 18.32 5.46
C VAL A 162 13.84 19.81 5.15
N ASP A 163 12.72 20.56 5.17
CA ASP A 163 12.73 22.03 5.07
C ASP A 163 13.40 22.71 6.27
N GLY A 164 13.29 22.11 7.46
CA GLY A 164 14.02 22.56 8.64
C GLY A 164 15.50 22.21 8.56
N LEU A 165 15.81 20.97 8.18
CA LEU A 165 17.18 20.47 8.08
C LEU A 165 18.00 21.22 7.02
N SER A 166 17.41 21.60 5.89
CA SER A 166 18.10 22.34 4.83
C SER A 166 18.51 23.75 5.26
N LYS A 167 17.73 24.39 6.14
CA LYS A 167 18.07 25.70 6.72
C LYS A 167 19.22 25.62 7.70
N VAL A 168 19.26 24.56 8.51
CA VAL A 168 20.31 24.34 9.53
C VAL A 168 21.59 23.79 8.89
N ASN A 169 21.46 22.98 7.84
CA ASN A 169 22.57 22.35 7.13
C ASN A 169 22.53 22.69 5.63
N PRO A 170 22.86 23.93 5.22
CA PRO A 170 22.85 24.33 3.81
C PRO A 170 23.82 23.56 2.91
N HIS A 171 24.80 22.87 3.53
CA HIS A 171 25.80 22.05 2.85
C HIS A 171 25.32 20.63 2.54
N TRP A 172 24.14 20.22 3.03
CA TRP A 172 23.60 18.89 2.75
C TRP A 172 22.97 18.82 1.36
N ASN A 173 23.26 17.74 0.65
CA ASN A 173 22.62 17.42 -0.63
C ASN A 173 21.24 16.74 -0.46
N ASP A 174 20.55 16.50 -1.58
CA ASP A 174 19.22 15.87 -1.60
C ASP A 174 19.16 14.55 -0.83
N GLU A 175 20.12 13.65 -1.09
CA GLU A 175 20.17 12.33 -0.44
C GLU A 175 20.39 12.44 1.07
N GLN A 176 21.27 13.33 1.51
CA GLN A 176 21.51 13.57 2.92
C GLN A 176 20.26 14.11 3.60
N LEU A 177 19.55 15.06 2.99
CA LEU A 177 18.30 15.58 3.52
C LEU A 177 17.23 14.49 3.62
N TYR A 178 17.01 13.75 2.54
CA TYR A 178 16.02 12.68 2.48
C TYR A 178 16.27 11.60 3.55
N HIS A 179 17.50 11.07 3.62
CA HIS A 179 17.82 10.00 4.56
C HIS A 179 17.77 10.46 6.02
N ASN A 180 18.22 11.67 6.33
CA ASN A 180 18.11 12.20 7.70
C ASN A 180 16.67 12.50 8.08
N GLY A 181 15.87 13.09 7.17
CA GLY A 181 14.43 13.28 7.37
C GLY A 181 13.70 11.96 7.61
N ARG A 182 14.02 10.93 6.82
CA ARG A 182 13.49 9.57 6.99
C ARG A 182 13.85 8.95 8.34
N ARG A 183 15.10 9.09 8.78
CA ARG A 183 15.58 8.59 10.08
C ARG A 183 14.80 9.22 11.23
N ILE A 184 14.61 10.53 11.20
CA ILE A 184 13.88 11.26 12.25
C ILE A 184 12.42 10.82 12.26
N LEU A 185 11.73 10.85 11.11
CA LEU A 185 10.32 10.48 11.05
C LEU A 185 10.06 9.05 11.53
N SER A 186 10.98 8.13 11.23
CA SER A 186 10.84 6.72 11.62
C SER A 186 11.09 6.47 13.11
N ALA A 187 11.61 7.46 13.84
CA ALA A 187 11.82 7.40 15.29
C ALA A 187 10.67 8.01 16.10
N ILE A 188 9.66 8.59 15.42
CA ILE A 188 8.42 9.11 16.00
C ILE A 188 7.42 7.96 16.12
#